data_AF-A0A0B2VGA3-F1
#
_entry.id   AF-A0A0B2VGA3-F1
#
_cell.length_a   1.000
_cell.length_b   1.000
_cell.length_c   1.000
_cell.angle_alpha   90.00
_cell.angle_beta   90.00
_cell.angle_gamma   90.00
#
_symmetry.space_group_name_H-M   'P 1'
#
loop_
_entity.id
_entity.type
_entity.pdbx_description
1 polymer ?
#
loop_
_entity_poly.entity_id
_entity_poly.type
_entity_poly.pdbx_seq_one_letter_code
_entity_poly.pdbx_strand_id
1 'polypeptide(L)'
;MVRNHTNAVRRHTDVAEHHTNTDGYHRNLVGHDTNEDRHHTNVVKHHTNVVRHHTNAGRHQANVVGRHTSLVKHHKNMVRRHTDVLGHHTNVTRHHINAVRYHTNAVGHKNNLVGPHKCGETTPICLDITPMGKGVKPIWPDIKPMRLNITPMWLDIRPMRSDITPIWLHITPIWLNITLMWLDATPMQLDITLMWFVIIPMWLEMTQMPLDITPMRLDITPTWLDITIICFNITLMWLDITPI
;
A
#
# COMPACT_ATOMS: atom_id res chain seq x y z
N MET A 1 55.14 20.74 63.53
CA MET A 1 54.28 21.56 62.65
C MET A 1 54.35 21.07 61.20
N VAL A 2 55.51 21.12 60.53
CA VAL A 2 55.68 20.68 59.12
C VAL A 2 55.15 19.27 58.83
N ARG A 3 55.54 18.25 59.63
CA ARG A 3 55.08 16.86 59.46
C ARG A 3 53.55 16.69 59.51
N ASN A 4 52.86 17.50 60.32
CA ASN A 4 51.39 17.46 60.41
C ASN A 4 50.74 18.09 59.17
N HIS A 5 51.30 19.18 58.65
CA HIS A 5 50.86 19.77 57.38
C HIS A 5 51.11 18.83 56.19
N THR A 6 52.27 18.16 56.14
CA THR A 6 52.56 17.16 55.09
C THR A 6 51.59 15.98 55.14
N ASN A 7 51.25 15.48 56.34
CA ASN A 7 50.25 14.44 56.50
C ASN A 7 48.84 14.89 56.10
N ALA A 8 48.48 16.15 56.37
CA ALA A 8 47.21 16.73 55.94
C ALA A 8 47.15 16.85 54.40
N VAL A 9 48.20 17.37 53.76
CA VAL A 9 48.31 17.42 52.28
C VAL A 9 48.10 16.04 51.70
N ARG A 10 48.84 15.03 52.18
CA ARG A 10 48.70 13.67 51.68
C ARG A 10 47.27 13.14 51.76
N ARG A 11 46.58 13.34 52.90
CA ARG A 11 45.19 12.92 53.06
C ARG A 11 44.23 13.65 52.11
N HIS A 12 44.41 14.96 51.92
CA HIS A 12 43.59 15.73 50.97
C HIS A 12 43.87 15.31 49.52
N THR A 13 45.12 15.00 49.17
CA THR A 13 45.49 14.47 47.85
C THR A 13 44.89 13.08 47.62
N ASP A 14 44.97 12.17 48.59
CA ASP A 14 44.38 10.83 48.51
C ASP A 14 42.86 10.91 48.27
N VAL A 15 42.18 11.85 48.95
CA VAL A 15 40.74 12.11 48.79
C VAL A 15 40.44 12.70 47.40
N ALA A 16 41.20 13.71 46.96
CA ALA A 16 41.04 14.32 45.65
C ALA A 16 41.24 13.29 44.52
N GLU A 17 42.24 12.42 44.64
CA GLU A 17 42.51 11.34 43.68
C GLU A 17 41.36 10.33 43.64
N HIS A 18 40.86 9.90 44.81
CA HIS A 18 39.70 9.02 44.89
C HIS A 18 38.46 9.61 44.19
N HIS A 19 38.18 10.89 44.42
CA HIS A 19 37.08 11.58 43.74
C HIS A 19 37.29 11.69 42.24
N THR A 20 38.51 11.99 41.76
CA THR A 20 38.79 12.03 40.31
C THR A 20 38.65 10.66 39.62
N ASN A 21 39.05 9.59 40.31
CA ASN A 21 38.85 8.23 39.83
C ASN A 21 37.37 7.90 39.75
N THR A 22 36.60 8.25 40.78
CA THR A 22 35.14 8.09 40.83
C THR A 22 34.45 8.84 39.69
N ASP A 23 34.81 10.10 39.45
CA ASP A 23 34.40 10.92 38.29
C ASP A 23 34.70 10.22 36.95
N GLY A 24 35.86 9.57 36.84
CA GLY A 24 36.28 8.80 35.67
C GLY A 24 35.41 7.58 35.43
N TYR A 25 35.09 6.81 36.47
CA TYR A 25 34.17 5.67 36.40
C TYR A 25 32.77 6.11 36.00
N HIS A 26 32.23 7.19 36.58
CA HIS A 26 30.92 7.72 36.19
C HIS A 26 30.88 8.15 34.73
N ARG A 27 31.93 8.83 34.23
CA ARG A 27 32.00 9.22 32.82
C ARG A 27 32.00 8.02 31.86
N ASN A 28 32.71 6.95 32.22
CA ASN A 28 32.74 5.73 31.43
C ASN A 28 31.37 5.03 31.41
N LEU A 29 30.69 4.98 32.56
CA LEU A 29 29.34 4.42 32.66
C LEU A 29 28.35 5.20 31.79
N VAL A 30 28.35 6.53 31.90
CA VAL A 30 27.53 7.41 31.03
C VAL A 30 27.82 7.16 29.55
N GLY A 31 29.10 7.00 29.17
CA GLY A 31 29.48 6.69 27.80
C GLY A 31 28.97 5.34 27.31
N HIS A 32 28.93 4.32 28.18
CA HIS A 32 28.34 3.03 27.87
C HIS A 32 26.82 3.14 27.67
N ASP A 33 26.11 3.75 28.61
CA ASP A 33 24.65 3.92 28.55
C ASP A 33 24.24 4.73 27.32
N THR A 34 25.01 5.75 26.95
CA THR A 34 24.77 6.56 25.73
C THR A 34 24.88 5.71 24.47
N ASN A 35 25.85 4.79 24.42
CA ASN A 35 26.00 3.90 23.28
C ASN A 35 24.84 2.91 23.21
N GLU A 36 24.44 2.35 24.34
CA GLU A 36 23.32 1.42 24.44
C GLU A 36 22.00 2.09 23.99
N ASP A 37 21.72 3.30 24.46
CA ASP A 37 20.59 4.13 24.02
C ASP A 37 20.60 4.36 22.50
N ARG A 38 21.78 4.64 21.94
CA ARG A 38 21.96 4.82 20.50
C ARG A 38 21.68 3.53 19.74
N HIS A 39 22.10 2.39 20.28
CA HIS A 39 21.80 1.07 19.72
C HIS A 39 20.29 0.80 19.74
N HIS A 40 19.62 0.96 20.89
CA HIS A 40 18.17 0.77 20.99
C HIS A 40 17.39 1.69 20.05
N THR A 41 17.78 2.97 19.98
CA THR A 41 17.19 3.94 19.05
C THR A 41 17.34 3.50 17.59
N ASN A 42 18.49 2.96 17.21
CA ASN A 42 18.72 2.45 15.86
C ASN A 42 17.86 1.20 15.56
N VAL A 43 17.70 0.30 16.54
CA VAL A 43 16.82 -0.86 16.40
C VAL A 43 15.36 -0.45 16.21
N VAL A 44 14.87 0.54 16.98
CA VAL A 44 13.51 1.09 16.81
C VAL A 44 13.32 1.69 15.43
N LYS A 45 14.29 2.50 14.96
CA LYS A 45 14.24 3.08 13.61
C LYS A 45 14.19 1.98 12.54
N HIS A 46 14.99 0.93 12.70
CA HIS A 46 14.97 -0.20 11.78
C HIS A 46 13.60 -0.90 11.78
N HIS A 47 13.06 -1.25 12.95
CA HIS A 47 11.74 -1.89 13.06
C HIS A 47 10.64 -1.02 12.46
N THR A 48 10.65 0.29 12.75
CA THR A 48 9.71 1.26 12.16
C THR A 48 9.79 1.27 10.63
N ASN A 49 10.99 1.19 10.08
CA ASN A 49 11.17 1.07 8.63
C ASN A 49 10.59 -0.24 8.08
N VAL A 50 10.83 -1.38 8.73
CA VAL A 50 10.26 -2.66 8.31
C VAL A 50 8.73 -2.60 8.30
N VAL A 51 8.11 -2.07 9.35
CA VAL A 51 6.65 -1.89 9.44
C VAL A 51 6.13 -0.98 8.32
N ARG A 52 6.83 0.12 8.03
CA ARG A 52 6.49 1.02 6.92
C ARG A 52 6.56 0.31 5.56
N HIS A 53 7.61 -0.49 5.33
CA HIS A 53 7.75 -1.27 4.10
C HIS A 53 6.60 -2.28 3.97
N HIS A 54 6.26 -2.98 5.05
CA HIS A 54 5.14 -3.92 5.09
C HIS A 54 3.81 -3.23 4.77
N THR A 55 3.55 -2.09 5.40
CA THR A 55 2.35 -1.27 5.14
C THR A 55 2.24 -0.84 3.68
N ASN A 56 3.35 -0.44 3.07
CA ASN A 56 3.39 -0.03 1.67
C ASN A 56 3.13 -1.21 0.72
N ALA A 57 3.69 -2.38 1.02
CA ALA A 57 3.45 -3.60 0.25
C ALA A 57 1.96 -4.01 0.31
N GLY A 58 1.32 -3.91 1.48
CA GLY A 58 -0.11 -4.20 1.63
C GLY A 58 -0.98 -3.22 0.82
N ARG A 59 -0.62 -1.94 0.82
CA ARG A 59 -1.29 -0.91 0.00
C ARG A 59 -1.16 -1.19 -1.50
N HIS A 60 0.02 -1.61 -1.95
CA HIS A 60 0.25 -1.98 -3.34
C HIS A 60 -0.63 -3.17 -3.74
N GLN A 61 -0.70 -4.22 -2.92
CA GLN A 61 -1.57 -5.36 -3.18
C GLN A 61 -3.05 -4.96 -3.22
N ALA A 62 -3.51 -4.10 -2.30
CA ALA A 62 -4.88 -3.58 -2.32
C ALA A 62 -5.19 -2.81 -3.62
N ASN A 63 -4.24 -2.01 -4.13
CA ASN A 63 -4.38 -1.32 -5.41
C ASN A 63 -4.48 -2.30 -6.59
N VAL A 64 -3.70 -3.38 -6.58
CA VAL A 64 -3.77 -4.44 -7.61
C VAL A 64 -5.15 -5.10 -7.61
N VAL A 65 -5.68 -5.45 -6.44
CA VAL A 65 -7.04 -6.00 -6.30
C VAL A 65 -8.09 -5.02 -6.81
N GLY A 66 -7.96 -3.73 -6.49
CA GLY A 66 -8.86 -2.68 -6.97
C GLY A 66 -8.88 -2.57 -8.50
N ARG A 67 -7.70 -2.59 -9.14
CA ARG A 67 -7.57 -2.56 -10.61
C ARG A 67 -8.19 -3.80 -11.25
N HIS A 68 -7.90 -4.99 -10.73
CA HIS A 68 -8.49 -6.23 -11.24
C HIS A 68 -10.01 -6.24 -11.09
N THR A 69 -10.54 -5.76 -9.96
CA THR A 69 -11.99 -5.64 -9.74
C THR A 69 -12.64 -4.72 -10.77
N SER A 70 -11.99 -3.60 -11.08
CA SER A 70 -12.45 -2.67 -12.12
C SER A 70 -12.49 -3.33 -13.50
N LEU A 71 -11.42 -4.07 -13.87
CA LEU A 71 -11.34 -4.81 -15.12
C LEU A 71 -12.48 -5.83 -15.25
N VAL A 72 -12.75 -6.61 -14.20
CA VAL A 72 -13.88 -7.57 -14.19
C VAL A 72 -15.23 -6.87 -14.39
N LYS A 73 -15.45 -5.71 -13.75
CA LYS A 73 -16.68 -4.93 -13.92
C LYS A 73 -16.83 -4.44 -15.37
N HIS A 74 -15.76 -3.87 -15.93
CA HIS A 74 -15.75 -3.41 -17.31
C HIS A 74 -16.06 -4.55 -18.27
N HIS A 75 -15.44 -5.69 -18.05
CA HIS A 75 -15.64 -6.88 -18.86
C HIS A 75 -17.07 -7.41 -18.81
N LYS A 76 -17.68 -7.50 -17.62
CA LYS A 76 -19.11 -7.84 -17.48
C LYS A 76 -20.01 -6.88 -18.26
N ASN A 77 -19.69 -5.58 -18.24
CA ASN A 77 -20.44 -4.58 -19.02
C ASN A 77 -20.29 -4.78 -20.53
N MET A 78 -19.09 -5.12 -21.01
CA MET A 78 -18.87 -5.43 -22.43
C MET A 78 -19.68 -6.65 -22.87
N VAL A 79 -19.65 -7.75 -22.10
CA VAL A 79 -20.46 -8.95 -22.37
C VAL A 79 -21.95 -8.61 -22.43
N ARG A 80 -22.45 -7.80 -21.50
CA ARG A 80 -23.86 -7.36 -21.49
C ARG A 80 -24.20 -6.57 -22.76
N ARG A 81 -23.40 -5.55 -23.11
CA ARG A 81 -23.62 -4.76 -24.33
C ARG A 81 -23.64 -5.63 -25.58
N HIS A 82 -22.72 -6.60 -25.66
CA HIS A 82 -22.66 -7.52 -26.78
C HIS A 82 -23.92 -8.40 -26.87
N THR A 83 -24.45 -8.83 -25.72
CA THR A 83 -25.72 -9.56 -25.62
C THR A 83 -26.91 -8.70 -26.07
N ASP A 84 -26.93 -7.42 -25.69
CA ASP A 84 -27.97 -6.47 -26.11
C ASP A 84 -27.97 -6.29 -27.64
N VAL A 85 -26.79 -6.15 -28.26
CA VAL A 85 -26.64 -6.03 -29.72
C VAL A 85 -27.14 -7.30 -30.43
N LEU A 86 -26.80 -8.49 -29.92
CA LEU A 86 -27.34 -9.76 -30.42
C LEU A 86 -28.88 -9.79 -30.37
N GLY A 87 -29.46 -9.32 -29.27
CA GLY A 87 -30.91 -9.21 -29.09
C GLY A 87 -31.56 -8.30 -30.14
N HIS A 88 -30.98 -7.12 -30.35
CA HIS A 88 -31.42 -6.19 -31.40
C HIS A 88 -31.34 -6.81 -32.80
N HIS A 89 -30.22 -7.43 -33.15
CA HIS A 89 -30.06 -8.08 -34.44
C HIS A 89 -31.09 -9.20 -34.67
N THR A 90 -31.38 -9.98 -33.63
CA THR A 90 -32.42 -11.02 -33.65
C THR A 90 -33.81 -10.41 -33.87
N ASN A 91 -34.11 -9.28 -33.24
CA ASN A 91 -35.37 -8.57 -33.41
C ASN A 91 -35.52 -8.01 -34.83
N VAL A 92 -34.48 -7.38 -35.38
CA VAL A 92 -34.45 -6.88 -36.77
C VAL A 92 -34.71 -8.03 -37.75
N THR A 93 -34.02 -9.16 -37.57
CA THR A 93 -34.22 -10.36 -38.40
C THR A 93 -35.68 -10.83 -38.35
N ARG A 94 -36.29 -10.86 -37.16
CA ARG A 94 -37.70 -11.25 -36.97
C ARG A 94 -38.66 -10.28 -37.67
N HIS A 95 -38.40 -8.97 -37.58
CA HIS A 95 -39.20 -7.96 -38.27
C HIS A 95 -39.13 -8.12 -39.79
N HIS A 96 -37.94 -8.37 -40.35
CA HIS A 96 -37.78 -8.67 -41.77
C HIS A 96 -38.56 -9.92 -42.19
N ILE A 97 -38.48 -11.02 -41.43
CA ILE A 97 -39.24 -12.25 -41.72
C ILE A 97 -40.75 -11.97 -41.69
N ASN A 98 -41.22 -11.21 -40.70
CA ASN A 98 -42.63 -10.81 -40.62
C ASN A 98 -43.04 -9.97 -41.85
N ALA A 99 -42.24 -8.99 -42.24
CA ALA A 99 -42.51 -8.14 -43.41
C ALA A 99 -42.60 -8.95 -44.70
N VAL A 100 -41.69 -9.91 -44.92
CA VAL A 100 -41.77 -10.85 -46.05
C VAL A 100 -43.07 -11.63 -46.02
N ARG A 101 -43.45 -12.17 -44.86
CA ARG A 101 -44.71 -12.92 -44.70
C ARG A 101 -45.93 -12.08 -45.05
N TYR A 102 -46.00 -10.82 -44.57
CA TYR A 102 -47.08 -9.91 -44.91
C TYR A 102 -47.13 -9.63 -46.42
N HIS A 103 -45.99 -9.40 -47.06
CA HIS A 103 -45.92 -9.22 -48.51
C HIS A 103 -46.37 -10.47 -49.27
N THR A 104 -45.93 -11.67 -48.86
CA THR A 104 -46.35 -12.93 -49.50
C THR A 104 -47.86 -13.14 -49.37
N ASN A 105 -48.43 -12.89 -48.19
CA ASN A 105 -49.88 -12.99 -47.95
C ASN A 105 -50.67 -11.98 -48.79
N ALA A 106 -50.17 -10.75 -48.92
CA ALA A 106 -50.81 -9.71 -49.74
C ALA A 106 -50.80 -10.08 -51.23
N VAL A 107 -49.70 -10.62 -51.75
CA VAL A 107 -49.63 -11.16 -53.13
C VAL A 107 -50.62 -12.32 -53.30
N GLY A 108 -50.67 -13.26 -52.34
CA GLY A 108 -51.60 -14.38 -52.37
C GLY A 108 -53.07 -13.94 -52.41
N HIS A 109 -53.45 -12.95 -51.58
CA HIS A 109 -54.78 -12.36 -51.60
C HIS A 109 -55.10 -11.70 -52.95
N LYS A 110 -54.17 -10.93 -53.53
CA LYS A 110 -54.38 -10.34 -54.86
C LYS A 110 -54.51 -11.39 -55.97
N ASN A 111 -53.73 -12.46 -55.93
CA ASN A 111 -53.84 -13.55 -56.91
C ASN A 111 -55.18 -14.31 -56.78
N ASN A 112 -55.67 -14.51 -55.55
CA ASN A 112 -56.97 -15.13 -55.31
C ASN A 112 -58.14 -14.25 -55.76
N LEU A 113 -57.99 -12.92 -55.73
CA LEU A 113 -58.96 -11.98 -56.29
C LEU A 113 -58.99 -11.99 -57.83
N VAL A 114 -57.98 -12.57 -58.50
CA VAL A 114 -57.82 -12.57 -59.97
C VAL A 114 -58.17 -13.91 -60.63
N GLY A 115 -58.26 -15.02 -59.90
CA GLY A 115 -58.76 -16.27 -60.47
C GLY A 115 -60.29 -16.25 -60.71
N PRO A 116 -60.87 -17.08 -61.61
CA PRO A 116 -60.50 -17.45 -62.97
C PRO A 116 -61.24 -16.55 -63.97
N HIS A 117 -61.17 -15.23 -63.83
CA HIS A 117 -61.78 -14.35 -64.83
C HIS A 117 -60.87 -14.34 -66.06
N LYS A 118 -61.37 -14.94 -67.16
CA LYS A 118 -60.71 -14.99 -68.46
C LYS A 118 -60.07 -13.64 -68.78
N CYS A 119 -58.77 -13.67 -69.05
CA CYS A 119 -57.97 -12.53 -69.46
C CYS A 119 -58.52 -11.97 -70.78
N GLY A 120 -59.52 -11.09 -70.69
CA GLY A 120 -60.14 -10.37 -71.79
C GLY A 120 -60.30 -8.87 -71.53
N GLU A 121 -60.37 -8.43 -70.26
CA GLU A 121 -60.69 -7.02 -69.95
C GLU A 121 -59.88 -6.41 -68.77
N THR A 122 -58.90 -7.11 -68.21
CA THR A 122 -58.14 -6.66 -67.02
C THR A 122 -56.65 -6.43 -67.31
N THR A 123 -56.36 -5.63 -68.33
CA THR A 123 -54.99 -5.14 -68.60
C THR A 123 -54.35 -4.33 -67.46
N PRO A 124 -55.09 -3.60 -66.57
CA PRO A 124 -54.44 -2.85 -65.49
C PRO A 124 -53.92 -3.72 -64.35
N ILE A 125 -54.64 -4.80 -63.99
CA ILE A 125 -54.35 -5.61 -62.80
C ILE A 125 -53.15 -6.54 -63.02
N CYS A 126 -53.01 -7.12 -64.22
CA CYS A 126 -51.86 -7.95 -64.58
C CYS A 126 -50.54 -7.16 -64.67
N LEU A 127 -50.60 -5.87 -65.05
CA LEU A 127 -49.43 -4.97 -65.07
C LEU A 127 -48.92 -4.63 -63.66
N ASP A 128 -49.79 -4.67 -62.65
CA ASP A 128 -49.47 -4.28 -61.27
C ASP A 128 -48.90 -5.45 -60.43
N ILE A 129 -49.16 -6.70 -60.83
CA ILE A 129 -48.67 -7.92 -60.16
C ILE A 129 -47.23 -8.27 -60.59
N THR A 130 -46.86 -7.98 -61.84
CA THR A 130 -45.54 -8.28 -62.41
C THR A 130 -44.36 -7.56 -61.72
N PRO A 131 -44.47 -6.29 -61.27
CA PRO A 131 -43.45 -5.64 -60.44
C PRO A 131 -43.35 -6.27 -59.05
N MET A 132 -44.48 -6.66 -58.44
CA MET A 132 -44.50 -7.27 -57.11
C MET A 132 -43.81 -8.64 -57.05
N GLY A 133 -43.99 -9.50 -58.06
CA GLY A 133 -43.26 -10.77 -58.16
C GLY A 133 -41.74 -10.61 -58.32
N LYS A 134 -41.30 -9.51 -58.95
CA LYS A 134 -39.88 -9.13 -59.03
C LYS A 134 -39.34 -8.51 -57.74
N GLY A 135 -40.20 -7.96 -56.87
CA GLY A 135 -39.86 -7.39 -55.55
C GLY A 135 -39.74 -8.41 -54.41
N VAL A 136 -40.15 -9.67 -54.61
CA VAL A 136 -39.99 -10.76 -53.63
C VAL A 136 -38.63 -11.47 -53.77
N LYS A 137 -38.12 -11.62 -55.00
CA LYS A 137 -36.78 -12.17 -55.29
C LYS A 137 -35.58 -11.43 -54.66
N PRO A 138 -35.59 -10.10 -54.42
CA PRO A 138 -34.47 -9.37 -53.83
C PRO A 138 -34.37 -9.52 -52.31
N ILE A 139 -35.39 -10.02 -51.60
CA ILE A 139 -35.39 -10.08 -50.13
C ILE A 139 -34.70 -11.35 -49.60
N TRP A 140 -34.72 -12.44 -50.37
CA TRP A 140 -34.07 -13.70 -49.98
C TRP A 140 -32.54 -13.61 -49.83
N PRO A 141 -31.81 -12.89 -50.70
CA PRO A 141 -30.38 -12.61 -50.54
C PRO A 141 -30.02 -11.86 -49.25
N ASP A 142 -30.89 -11.02 -48.69
CA ASP A 142 -30.61 -10.24 -47.48
C ASP A 142 -30.75 -11.07 -46.18
N ILE A 143 -31.56 -12.14 -46.20
CA ILE A 143 -31.81 -12.99 -45.02
C ILE A 143 -30.61 -13.94 -44.74
N LYS A 144 -29.93 -14.41 -45.79
CA LYS A 144 -28.79 -15.34 -45.69
C LYS A 144 -27.59 -14.77 -44.90
N PRO A 145 -27.11 -13.53 -45.15
CA PRO A 145 -26.00 -12.95 -44.40
C PRO A 145 -26.33 -12.62 -42.94
N MET A 146 -27.60 -12.32 -42.60
CA MET A 146 -28.00 -12.03 -41.21
C MET A 146 -27.92 -13.27 -40.29
N ARG A 147 -28.28 -14.47 -40.77
CA ARG A 147 -28.06 -15.70 -39.99
C ARG A 147 -26.58 -16.02 -39.78
N LEU A 148 -25.71 -15.62 -40.73
CA LEU A 148 -24.27 -15.83 -40.66
C LEU A 148 -23.55 -14.84 -39.72
N ASN A 149 -24.12 -13.67 -39.42
CA ASN A 149 -23.54 -12.67 -38.49
C ASN A 149 -23.77 -12.96 -37.00
N ILE A 150 -24.77 -13.77 -36.64
CA ILE A 150 -25.08 -14.10 -35.23
C ILE A 150 -24.06 -15.11 -34.67
N THR A 151 -23.63 -16.06 -35.50
CA THR A 151 -22.64 -17.10 -35.16
C THR A 151 -21.27 -16.56 -34.71
N PRO A 152 -20.61 -15.63 -35.43
CA PRO A 152 -19.36 -15.03 -35.00
C PRO A 152 -19.53 -14.19 -33.73
N MET A 153 -20.64 -13.47 -33.58
CA MET A 153 -20.95 -12.73 -32.35
C MET A 153 -21.09 -13.63 -31.11
N TRP A 154 -21.64 -14.84 -31.26
CA TRP A 154 -21.70 -15.81 -30.16
C TRP A 154 -20.31 -16.40 -29.83
N LEU A 155 -19.45 -16.53 -30.84
CA LEU A 155 -18.07 -16.98 -30.69
C LEU A 155 -17.20 -15.97 -29.92
N ASP A 156 -17.49 -14.66 -30.00
CA ASP A 156 -16.75 -13.62 -29.25
C ASP A 156 -17.10 -13.57 -27.75
N ILE A 157 -18.30 -14.01 -27.35
CA ILE A 157 -18.73 -13.99 -25.95
C ILE A 157 -18.04 -15.08 -25.11
N ARG A 158 -17.71 -16.23 -25.73
CA ARG A 158 -17.07 -17.36 -25.03
C ARG A 158 -15.67 -17.03 -24.49
N PRO A 159 -14.74 -16.49 -25.30
CA PRO A 159 -13.43 -16.03 -24.85
C PRO A 159 -13.55 -15.03 -23.71
N MET A 160 -14.44 -14.03 -23.89
CA MET A 160 -14.70 -13.04 -22.85
C MET A 160 -15.09 -13.70 -21.53
N ARG A 161 -16.09 -14.60 -21.51
CA ARG A 161 -16.52 -15.22 -20.25
C ARG A 161 -15.41 -16.08 -19.61
N SER A 162 -14.54 -16.66 -20.43
CA SER A 162 -13.37 -17.42 -19.99
C SER A 162 -12.32 -16.55 -19.29
N ASP A 163 -12.16 -15.29 -19.69
CA ASP A 163 -11.15 -14.36 -19.11
C ASP A 163 -11.43 -13.95 -17.66
N ILE A 164 -12.69 -14.04 -17.19
CA ILE A 164 -13.04 -13.67 -15.81
C ILE A 164 -12.56 -14.71 -14.79
N THR A 165 -12.60 -15.99 -15.17
CA THR A 165 -12.26 -17.13 -14.29
C THR A 165 -10.81 -17.09 -13.79
N PRO A 166 -9.80 -16.89 -14.66
CA PRO A 166 -8.40 -16.69 -14.25
C PRO A 166 -8.21 -15.46 -13.36
N ILE A 167 -8.97 -14.38 -13.59
CA ILE A 167 -8.87 -13.17 -12.76
C ILE A 167 -9.33 -13.46 -11.33
N TRP A 168 -10.39 -14.23 -11.14
CA TRP A 168 -10.88 -14.61 -9.81
C TRP A 168 -9.88 -15.50 -9.05
N LEU A 169 -9.24 -16.44 -9.76
CA LEU A 169 -8.19 -17.31 -9.22
C LEU A 169 -6.95 -16.54 -8.77
N HIS A 170 -6.69 -15.36 -9.34
CA HIS A 170 -5.60 -14.49 -8.92
C HIS A 170 -5.97 -13.57 -7.74
N ILE A 171 -7.24 -13.15 -7.61
CA ILE A 171 -7.66 -12.23 -6.56
C ILE A 171 -7.72 -12.90 -5.18
N THR A 172 -8.24 -14.13 -5.11
CA THR A 172 -8.39 -14.86 -3.84
C THR A 172 -7.08 -15.02 -3.05
N PRO A 173 -5.95 -15.48 -3.64
CA PRO A 173 -4.69 -15.56 -2.92
C PRO A 173 -4.11 -14.18 -2.57
N ILE A 174 -4.35 -13.14 -3.37
CA ILE A 174 -3.89 -11.78 -3.04
C ILE A 174 -4.63 -11.26 -1.80
N TRP A 175 -5.93 -11.53 -1.68
CA TRP A 175 -6.73 -11.12 -0.51
C TRP A 175 -6.27 -11.83 0.77
N LEU A 176 -5.94 -13.12 0.66
CA LEU A 176 -5.36 -13.89 1.75
C LEU A 176 -4.00 -13.29 2.18
N ASN A 177 -3.13 -12.97 1.22
CA ASN A 177 -1.83 -12.34 1.50
C ASN A 177 -1.97 -10.98 2.18
N ILE A 178 -2.93 -10.14 1.76
CA ILE A 178 -3.20 -8.85 2.42
C ILE A 178 -3.63 -9.08 3.88
N THR A 179 -4.46 -10.09 4.10
CA THR A 179 -4.98 -10.42 5.44
C THR A 179 -3.87 -10.90 6.37
N LEU A 180 -3.01 -11.81 5.88
CA LEU A 180 -1.83 -12.28 6.60
C LEU A 180 -0.86 -11.13 6.87
N MET A 181 -0.63 -10.24 5.91
CA MET A 181 0.20 -9.07 6.13
C MET A 181 -0.35 -8.13 7.22
N TRP A 182 -1.67 -8.02 7.31
CA TRP A 182 -2.29 -7.22 8.37
C TRP A 182 -2.11 -7.88 9.73
N LEU A 183 -2.26 -9.21 9.78
CA LEU A 183 -2.01 -10.01 10.98
C LEU A 183 -0.58 -9.85 11.47
N ASP A 184 0.42 -9.89 10.58
CA ASP A 184 1.84 -9.74 10.93
C ASP A 184 2.22 -8.30 11.30
N ALA A 185 1.53 -7.30 10.73
CA ALA A 185 1.83 -5.88 11.03
C ALA A 185 1.38 -5.46 12.44
N THR A 186 0.34 -6.09 12.99
CA THR A 186 -0.18 -5.76 14.32
C THR A 186 0.80 -6.04 15.48
N PRO A 187 1.42 -7.22 15.61
CA PRO A 187 2.41 -7.47 16.65
C PRO A 187 3.67 -6.59 16.46
N MET A 188 4.12 -6.34 15.22
CA MET A 188 5.28 -5.47 14.98
C MET A 188 5.08 -4.04 15.48
N GLN A 189 3.86 -3.50 15.38
CA GLN A 189 3.53 -2.18 15.92
C GLN A 189 3.51 -2.17 17.45
N LEU A 190 3.04 -3.27 18.07
CA LEU A 190 3.10 -3.45 19.51
C LEU A 190 4.56 -3.53 19.99
N ASP A 191 5.42 -4.28 19.30
CA ASP A 191 6.84 -4.39 19.63
C ASP A 191 7.55 -3.04 19.59
N ILE A 192 7.30 -2.22 18.55
CA ILE A 192 7.83 -0.85 18.47
C ILE A 192 7.33 -0.01 19.65
N THR A 193 6.06 -0.12 19.98
CA THR A 193 5.46 0.64 21.10
C THR A 193 6.11 0.24 22.43
N LEU A 194 6.32 -1.06 22.65
CA LEU A 194 7.00 -1.58 23.84
C LEU A 194 8.48 -1.14 23.89
N MET A 195 9.18 -1.10 22.76
CA MET A 195 10.54 -0.57 22.71
C MET A 195 10.60 0.91 23.13
N TRP A 196 9.63 1.73 22.73
CA TRP A 196 9.55 3.12 23.19
C TRP A 196 9.31 3.21 24.70
N PHE A 197 8.51 2.32 25.28
CA PHE A 197 8.33 2.24 26.73
C PHE A 197 9.62 1.90 27.50
N VAL A 198 10.59 1.24 26.86
CA VAL A 198 11.91 0.95 27.46
C VAL A 198 12.88 2.11 27.26
N ILE A 199 12.90 2.71 26.07
CA ILE A 199 13.87 3.77 25.71
C ILE A 199 13.57 5.09 26.43
N ILE A 200 12.29 5.47 26.55
CA ILE A 200 11.92 6.76 27.14
C ILE A 200 12.41 6.88 28.60
N PRO A 201 12.22 5.88 29.47
CA PRO A 201 12.78 5.89 30.83
C PRO A 201 14.31 5.88 30.87
N MET A 202 14.98 5.06 30.04
CA MET A 202 16.46 5.03 29.97
C MET A 202 17.03 6.41 29.63
N TRP A 203 16.43 7.07 28.63
CA TRP A 203 16.83 8.42 28.25
C TRP A 203 16.60 9.42 29.39
N LEU A 204 15.50 9.28 30.15
CA LEU A 204 15.24 10.10 31.33
C LEU A 204 16.31 9.87 32.41
N GLU A 205 16.67 8.64 32.73
CA GLU A 205 17.72 8.32 33.72
C GLU A 205 19.08 8.88 33.32
N MET A 206 19.44 8.77 32.04
CA MET A 206 20.65 9.37 31.49
C MET A 206 20.69 10.90 31.62
N THR A 207 19.55 11.59 31.50
CA THR A 207 19.48 13.05 31.70
C THR A 207 19.63 13.44 33.17
N GLN A 208 19.37 12.54 34.12
CA GLN A 208 19.53 12.79 35.56
C GLN A 208 20.97 12.57 36.06
N MET A 209 21.75 11.67 35.47
CA MET A 209 23.14 11.43 35.91
C MET A 209 24.06 12.68 35.94
N PRO A 210 24.02 13.61 34.97
CA PRO A 210 24.78 14.85 35.05
C PRO A 210 24.40 15.72 36.26
N LEU A 211 23.14 15.67 36.69
CA LEU A 211 22.68 16.38 37.90
C LEU A 211 23.30 15.79 39.17
N ASP A 212 23.65 14.51 39.18
CA ASP A 212 24.34 13.86 40.32
C ASP A 212 25.87 14.08 40.31
N ILE A 213 26.47 14.26 39.13
CA ILE A 213 27.92 14.50 38.98
C ILE A 213 28.27 15.96 39.30
N THR A 214 27.37 16.91 38.99
CA THR A 214 27.65 18.34 39.20
C THR A 214 27.97 18.73 40.66
N PRO A 215 27.26 18.22 41.70
CA PRO A 215 27.62 18.45 43.10
C PRO A 215 28.99 17.88 43.48
N MET A 216 29.33 16.66 43.04
CA MET A 216 30.63 16.04 43.33
C MET A 216 31.79 16.87 42.77
N ARG A 217 31.61 17.47 41.58
CA ARG A 217 32.60 18.40 41.02
C ARG A 217 32.73 19.70 41.80
N LEU A 218 31.61 20.21 42.31
CA LEU A 218 31.62 21.38 43.20
C LEU A 218 32.32 21.09 44.52
N ASP A 219 32.24 19.87 45.05
CA ASP A 219 32.94 19.45 46.28
C ASP A 219 34.45 19.27 46.08
N ILE A 220 34.88 18.79 44.90
CA ILE A 220 36.31 18.61 44.57
C ILE A 220 37.04 19.96 44.43
N THR A 221 36.39 20.98 43.86
CA THR A 221 37.05 22.26 43.56
C THR A 221 37.64 22.98 44.81
N PRO A 222 36.95 23.08 45.95
CA PRO A 222 37.52 23.58 47.20
C PRO A 222 38.68 22.73 47.72
N THR A 223 38.61 21.40 47.63
CA THR A 223 39.70 20.54 48.15
C THR A 223 41.02 20.75 47.40
N TRP A 224 40.97 20.98 46.10
CA TRP A 224 42.15 21.36 45.30
C TRP A 224 42.70 22.74 45.66
N LEU A 225 41.82 23.69 45.95
CA LEU A 225 42.21 25.02 46.41
C LEU A 225 42.91 24.94 47.78
N ASP A 226 42.35 24.15 48.70
CA ASP A 226 42.93 23.93 50.04
C ASP A 226 44.31 23.26 49.96
N ILE A 227 44.48 22.23 49.13
CA ILE A 227 45.79 21.63 48.87
C ILE A 227 46.77 22.68 48.36
N THR A 228 46.35 23.51 47.41
CA THR A 228 47.19 24.56 46.82
C THR A 228 47.63 25.58 47.87
N ILE A 229 46.71 26.01 48.73
CA ILE A 229 46.98 26.94 49.84
C ILE A 229 47.95 26.31 50.86
N ILE A 230 47.74 25.05 51.26
CA ILE A 230 48.62 24.37 52.20
C ILE A 230 50.02 24.20 51.60
N CYS A 231 50.14 23.82 50.32
CA CYS A 231 51.41 23.73 49.61
C CYS A 231 52.14 25.08 49.54
N PHE A 232 51.43 26.17 49.26
CA PHE A 232 51.98 27.52 49.28
C PHE A 232 52.51 27.90 50.67
N ASN A 233 51.73 27.64 51.72
CA ASN A 233 52.15 27.90 53.11
C ASN A 233 53.37 27.08 53.53
N ILE A 234 53.44 25.79 53.14
CA ILE A 234 54.63 24.97 53.36
C ILE A 234 55.84 25.58 52.64
N THR A 235 55.66 26.05 51.40
CA THR A 235 56.73 26.67 50.61
C THR A 235 57.25 27.95 51.27
N LEU A 236 56.36 28.80 51.78
CA LEU A 236 56.74 29.99 52.55
C LEU A 236 57.48 29.62 53.84
N MET A 237 56.98 28.63 54.58
CA MET A 237 57.69 28.15 55.77
C MET A 237 59.09 27.65 55.41
N TRP A 238 59.27 26.91 54.32
CA TRP A 238 60.59 26.47 53.89
C TRP A 238 61.52 27.65 53.58
N LEU A 239 61.01 28.68 52.90
CA LEU A 239 61.77 29.90 52.57
C LEU A 239 62.23 30.65 53.83
N ASP A 240 61.38 30.73 54.86
CA ASP A 240 61.70 31.40 56.13
C ASP A 240 62.79 30.67 56.95
N ILE A 241 62.97 29.35 56.75
CA ILE A 241 63.90 28.53 57.54
C ILE A 241 65.22 28.29 56.77
N THR A 242 65.24 28.50 55.45
CA THR A 242 66.49 28.44 54.66
C THR A 242 67.29 29.74 54.81
N PRO A 243 68.52 29.70 55.37
CA PRO A 243 69.37 30.88 55.42
C PRO A 243 69.85 31.26 54.00
N ILE A 244 69.82 32.56 53.68
CA ILE A 244 70.42 33.16 52.48
C ILE A 244 71.94 32.97 52.50
#